data_AF-A0A8X7MP19-F1
#
_entry.id   AF-A0A8X7MP19-F1
#
_cell.length_a   1.000
_cell.length_b   1.000
_cell.length_c   1.000
_cell.angle_alpha   90.00
_cell.angle_beta   90.00
_cell.angle_gamma   90.00
#
_symmetry.space_group_name_H-M   'P 1'
#
loop_
_entity.id
_entity.type
_entity.pdbx_description
1 polymer ?
#
loop_
_entity_poly.entity_id
_entity_poly.type
_entity_poly.pdbx_seq_one_letter_code
_entity_poly.pdbx_strand_id
1 'polypeptide(L)' 'PPRDRKKEKNIKHGGNIPLDEIIDIARTMKVRSFAKDLAGCVKEILGTAQSVGCTVDKKPPHDVIEAIDEGEIEIPEE' A
#
# COMPACT_ATOMS: atom_id res chain seq x y z
N PRO A 1 11.65 -3.46 -18.98
CA PRO A 1 12.43 -4.54 -19.63
C PRO A 1 11.52 -5.53 -20.38
N PRO A 2 11.92 -6.02 -21.57
CA PRO A 2 11.22 -7.11 -22.23
C PRO A 2 11.22 -8.34 -21.32
N ARG A 3 10.04 -8.92 -21.07
CA ARG A 3 9.82 -10.03 -20.12
C ARG A 3 9.54 -11.32 -20.87
N ASP A 4 10.29 -12.38 -20.57
CA ASP A 4 10.00 -13.74 -21.03
C ASP A 4 8.93 -14.38 -20.11
N ARG A 5 7.66 -14.18 -20.49
CA ARG A 5 6.49 -14.63 -19.71
C ARG A 5 6.39 -16.15 -19.52
N LYS A 6 7.17 -16.97 -20.26
CA LYS A 6 7.13 -18.44 -20.17
C LYS A 6 8.04 -19.01 -19.07
N LYS A 7 9.15 -18.33 -18.74
CA LYS A 7 10.19 -18.87 -17.85
C LYS A 7 10.16 -18.25 -16.45
N GLU A 8 9.95 -16.94 -16.36
CA GLU A 8 9.97 -16.23 -15.10
C GLU A 8 8.55 -16.01 -14.56
N LYS A 9 8.16 -16.81 -13.56
CA LYS A 9 6.90 -16.66 -12.82
C LYS A 9 7.17 -15.94 -11.49
N ASN A 10 6.21 -15.15 -11.00
CA ASN A 10 6.24 -14.49 -9.69
C ASN A 10 7.49 -13.63 -9.44
N ILE A 11 7.91 -12.85 -10.44
CA ILE A 11 9.01 -11.88 -10.28
C ILE A 11 8.59 -10.89 -9.19
N LYS A 12 9.33 -10.85 -8.09
CA LYS A 12 9.12 -9.86 -7.03
C LYS A 12 9.40 -8.48 -7.59
N HIS A 13 8.47 -7.55 -7.38
CA HIS A 13 8.65 -6.17 -7.79
C HIS A 13 9.13 -5.41 -6.56
N GLY A 14 10.40 -5.05 -6.55
CA GLY A 14 11.00 -4.23 -5.51
C GLY A 14 10.82 -2.75 -5.85
N GLY A 15 10.54 -1.95 -4.83
CA GLY A 15 10.38 -0.50 -4.96
C GLY A 15 10.09 0.13 -3.61
N ASN A 16 10.34 1.44 -3.52
CA ASN A 16 9.91 2.26 -2.41
C ASN A 16 8.85 3.24 -2.91
N ILE A 17 7.72 3.30 -2.20
CA ILE A 17 6.61 4.20 -2.50
C ILE A 17 6.48 5.16 -1.30
N PRO A 18 6.35 6.48 -1.51
CA PRO A 18 6.06 7.40 -0.42
C PRO A 18 4.64 7.18 0.13
N LEU A 19 4.41 7.41 1.42
CA LEU A 19 3.09 7.24 2.03
C LEU A 19 2.02 8.17 1.39
N ASP A 20 2.41 9.36 0.93
CA ASP A 20 1.50 10.31 0.28
C ASP A 20 0.84 9.71 -0.98
N GLU A 21 1.61 8.99 -1.80
CA GLU A 21 1.07 8.30 -2.98
C GLU A 21 0.05 7.23 -2.60
N ILE A 22 0.24 6.56 -1.46
CA ILE A 22 -0.69 5.56 -0.97
C ILE A 22 -2.01 6.20 -0.54
N ILE A 23 -1.95 7.37 0.11
CA ILE A 23 -3.13 8.13 0.51
C ILE A 23 -3.91 8.58 -0.75
N ASP A 24 -3.23 9.06 -1.79
CA ASP A 24 -3.89 9.48 -3.03
C ASP A 24 -4.52 8.30 -3.80
N ILE A 25 -3.87 7.13 -3.80
CA ILE A 25 -4.47 5.90 -4.34
C ILE A 25 -5.69 5.51 -3.50
N ALA A 26 -5.63 5.64 -2.18
CA ALA A 26 -6.76 5.34 -1.28
C ALA A 26 -7.96 6.25 -1.54
N ARG A 27 -7.73 7.55 -1.77
CA ARG A 27 -8.79 8.49 -2.17
C ARG A 27 -9.47 8.07 -3.47
N THR A 28 -8.67 7.70 -4.47
CA THR A 28 -9.19 7.24 -5.76
C THR A 28 -9.98 5.93 -5.63
N MET A 29 -9.51 5.02 -4.76
CA MET A 29 -10.10 3.70 -4.55
C MET A 29 -11.27 3.71 -3.56
N LYS A 30 -11.49 4.79 -2.80
CA LYS A 30 -12.53 4.89 -1.77
C LYS A 30 -13.93 4.57 -2.30
N VAL A 31 -14.23 4.93 -3.55
CA VAL A 31 -15.52 4.65 -4.21
C VAL A 31 -15.76 3.14 -4.41
N ARG A 32 -14.69 2.35 -4.50
CA ARG A 32 -14.74 0.89 -4.73
C ARG A 32 -14.47 0.08 -3.47
N SER A 33 -13.86 0.70 -2.46
CA SER A 33 -13.56 0.07 -1.18
C SER A 33 -14.82 0.00 -0.31
N PHE A 34 -14.94 -1.08 0.46
CA PHE A 34 -15.98 -1.23 1.48
C PHE A 34 -15.53 -0.73 2.87
N ALA A 35 -14.34 -0.12 2.96
CA ALA A 35 -13.86 0.47 4.19
C ALA A 35 -14.76 1.62 4.64
N LYS A 36 -15.01 1.71 5.95
CA LYS A 36 -15.80 2.80 6.55
C LYS A 36 -15.09 4.14 6.38
N ASP A 37 -13.82 4.22 6.77
CA ASP A 37 -13.02 5.45 6.80
C ASP A 37 -11.88 5.38 5.77
N LEU A 38 -11.20 6.50 5.48
CA LEU A 38 -10.07 6.51 4.52
C LEU A 38 -8.89 5.67 5.04
N ALA A 39 -8.64 5.70 6.36
CA ALA A 39 -7.63 4.87 7.02
C ALA A 39 -7.82 3.37 6.74
N GLY A 40 -9.07 2.89 6.65
CA GLY A 40 -9.34 1.50 6.28
C GLY A 40 -8.93 1.19 4.83
N CYS A 41 -9.18 2.12 3.90
CA CYS A 41 -8.78 1.96 2.50
C CYS A 41 -7.25 2.04 2.32
N VAL A 42 -6.57 2.90 3.10
CA VAL A 42 -5.10 2.94 3.15
C VAL A 42 -4.52 1.60 3.60
N LYS A 43 -5.08 0.98 4.65
CA LYS A 43 -4.65 -0.35 5.11
C LYS A 43 -4.85 -1.45 4.06
N GLU A 44 -5.93 -1.41 3.28
CA GLU A 44 -6.14 -2.34 2.15
C GLU A 44 -5.02 -2.22 1.10
N ILE A 45 -4.65 -0.99 0.76
CA ILE A 45 -3.59 -0.71 -0.23
C ILE A 45 -2.21 -1.11 0.31
N LEU A 46 -1.94 -0.85 1.60
CA LEU A 46 -0.71 -1.31 2.26
C LEU A 46 -0.60 -2.84 2.27
N GLY A 47 -1.71 -3.56 2.46
CA GLY A 47 -1.76 -5.01 2.33
C GLY A 47 -1.42 -5.51 0.92
N THR A 48 -1.76 -4.73 -0.12
CA THR A 48 -1.37 -5.03 -1.49
C THR A 48 0.12 -4.78 -1.72
N ALA A 49 0.67 -3.69 -1.18
CA ALA A 49 2.11 -3.38 -1.24
C ALA A 49 2.97 -4.50 -0.63
N GLN A 50 2.53 -5.09 0.48
CA GLN A 50 3.18 -6.25 1.10
C GLN A 50 3.24 -7.47 0.15
N SER A 51 2.13 -7.77 -0.52
CA SER A 51 2.03 -8.92 -1.43
C SER A 51 2.88 -8.76 -2.69
N VAL A 52 3.05 -7.53 -3.16
CA VAL A 52 3.91 -7.19 -4.32
C VAL A 52 5.40 -7.24 -3.95
N GLY A 53 5.73 -6.93 -2.69
CA GLY A 53 7.10 -6.86 -2.18
C GLY A 53 7.69 -5.44 -2.21
N CYS A 54 6.83 -4.42 -2.14
CA CYS A 54 7.23 -3.02 -2.07
C CYS A 54 7.43 -2.57 -0.61
N THR A 55 8.28 -1.56 -0.44
CA THR A 55 8.45 -0.83 0.83
C THR A 55 7.71 0.50 0.76
N VAL A 56 7.32 1.02 1.93
CA VAL A 56 6.62 2.30 2.08
C VAL A 56 7.43 3.18 3.01
N ASP A 57 7.91 4.32 2.52
CA ASP A 57 8.87 5.18 3.24
C ASP A 57 10.04 4.42 3.87
N LYS A 58 10.56 3.44 3.12
CA LYS A 58 11.65 2.52 3.49
C LYS A 58 11.33 1.62 4.69
N LYS A 59 10.09 1.60 5.14
CA LYS A 59 9.57 0.66 6.14
C LYS A 59 8.82 -0.47 5.45
N PRO A 60 8.75 -1.66 6.06
CA PRO A 60 7.84 -2.69 5.58
C PRO A 60 6.39 -2.20 5.76
N PRO A 61 5.48 -2.52 4.81
CA PRO A 61 4.08 -2.09 4.90
C PRO A 61 3.36 -2.54 6.18
N HIS A 62 3.80 -3.64 6.80
CA HIS A 62 3.23 -4.13 8.05
C HIS A 62 3.46 -3.17 9.22
N ASP A 63 4.67 -2.62 9.37
CA ASP A 63 4.98 -1.65 10.43
C ASP A 63 4.17 -0.36 10.23
N VAL A 64 3.91 0.03 8.98
CA VAL A 64 3.09 1.21 8.67
C VAL A 64 1.62 0.96 9.03
N ILE A 65 1.11 -0.26 8.80
CA ILE A 65 -0.25 -0.64 9.21
C ILE A 65 -0.38 -0.56 10.73
N GLU A 66 0.57 -1.13 11.47
CA GLU A 66 0.61 -1.10 12.94
C GLU A 66 0.68 0.35 13.46
N ALA A 67 1.53 1.18 12.89
CA ALA A 67 1.63 2.59 13.26
C ALA A 67 0.34 3.39 12.99
N ILE A 68 -0.47 3.00 12.00
CA ILE A 68 -1.82 3.58 11.78
C ILE A 68 -2.83 3.04 12.80
N ASP A 69 -2.73 1.76 13.20
CA ASP A 69 -3.56 1.18 14.26
C ASP A 69 -3.27 1.79 15.64
N GLU A 70 -2.00 2.11 15.91
CA GLU A 70 -1.53 2.77 17.14
C GLU A 70 -1.79 4.28 17.15
N GLY A 71 -2.14 4.86 15.99
CA GLY A 71 -2.40 6.29 15.84
C GLY A 71 -1.13 7.16 15.76
N GLU A 72 0.04 6.57 15.55
CA GLU A 72 1.29 7.30 15.33
C GLU A 72 1.32 7.98 13.95
N ILE A 73 0.66 7.37 12.97
CA ILE A 73 0.49 7.92 11.61
C ILE A 73 -0.96 8.37 11.44
N GLU A 74 -1.17 9.68 11.49
CA GLU A 74 -2.47 10.27 11.22
C GLU A 74 -2.78 10.25 9.72
N ILE A 75 -3.87 9.56 9.36
CA ILE A 75 -4.42 9.59 8.01
C ILE A 75 -5.48 10.69 7.94
N PRO A 76 -5.40 11.63 6.98
CA PRO A 76 -6.42 12.65 6.82
C PRO A 76 -7.79 12.01 6.54
N GLU A 77 -8.87 12.62 7.03
CA GLU A 77 -10.23 12.08 6.86
C GLU A 77 -10.77 12.26 5.43
N GLU A 78 -10.13 13.12 4.62
CA GLU A 78 -10.47 13.43 3.22
C GLU A 78 -9.45 12.88 2.21
#